data_AF-A0A9D8FLP5-F1
#
_entry.id   AF-A0A9D8FLP5-F1
#
_cell.length_a   1.000
_cell.length_b   1.000
_cell.length_c   1.000
_cell.angle_alpha   90.00
_cell.angle_beta   90.00
_cell.angle_gamma   90.00
#
_symmetry.space_group_name_H-M   'P 1'
#
loop_
_entity.id
_entity.type
_entity.pdbx_description
1 polymer ?
#
loop_
_entity_poly.entity_id
_entity_poly.type
_entity_poly.pdbx_seq_one_letter_code
_entity_poly.pdbx_strand_id
1 'polypeptide(L)' 'MTNKILKPVQVVRIAKKLVQDKYKEHFIALYLNSRNKVIKTELVSLGTLTASIIHPR' A
#
# COMPACT_ATOMS: atom_id res chain seq x y z
N MET A 1 -12.83 -16.32 -4.00
CA MET A 1 -12.77 -14.87 -4.31
C MET A 1 -11.32 -14.47 -4.53
N THR A 2 -10.93 -14.13 -5.75
CA THR A 2 -9.51 -14.05 -6.14
C THR A 2 -8.97 -12.64 -5.85
N ASN A 3 -8.21 -12.47 -4.77
CA ASN A 3 -7.48 -11.22 -4.44
C ASN A 3 -6.26 -11.03 -5.39
N LYS A 4 -6.50 -10.99 -6.70
CA LYS A 4 -5.48 -10.74 -7.72
C LYS A 4 -5.53 -9.29 -8.16
N ILE A 5 -4.39 -8.62 -8.19
CA ILE A 5 -4.23 -7.23 -8.63
C ILE A 5 -3.72 -7.24 -10.08
N LEU A 6 -4.50 -6.66 -10.98
CA LEU A 6 -4.16 -6.48 -12.40
C LEU A 6 -4.38 -5.04 -12.85
N LYS A 7 -5.27 -4.30 -12.17
CA LYS A 7 -5.62 -2.92 -12.49
C LYS A 7 -5.49 -2.03 -11.25
N PRO A 8 -5.09 -0.76 -11.40
CA PRO A 8 -4.99 0.19 -10.28
C PRO A 8 -6.26 0.28 -9.43
N VAL A 9 -7.44 0.20 -10.05
CA VAL A 9 -8.75 0.23 -9.36
C VAL A 9 -8.89 -0.85 -8.27
N GLN A 10 -8.22 -2.00 -8.42
CA GLN A 10 -8.28 -3.07 -7.43
C GLN A 10 -7.43 -2.75 -6.19
N VAL A 11 -6.38 -1.93 -6.36
CA VAL A 11 -5.57 -1.41 -5.26
C VAL A 11 -6.34 -0.37 -4.47
N VAL A 12 -7.11 0.50 -5.13
CA VAL A 12 -7.90 1.57 -4.47
C VAL A 12 -8.79 1.02 -3.36
N ARG A 13 -9.47 -0.11 -3.61
CA ARG A 13 -10.33 -0.75 -2.59
C ARG A 13 -9.56 -1.21 -1.35
N ILE A 14 -8.33 -1.69 -1.53
CA ILE A 14 -7.46 -2.14 -0.44
C ILE A 14 -6.90 -0.91 0.29
N ALA A 15 -6.31 0.01 -0.46
CA ALA A 15 -5.75 1.25 0.07
C ALA A 15 -6.78 2.03 0.89
N LYS A 16 -8.00 2.19 0.37
CA LYS A 16 -9.10 2.86 1.09
C LYS A 16 -9.31 2.24 2.47
N LYS A 17 -9.41 0.92 2.59
CA LYS A 17 -9.59 0.27 3.90
C LYS A 17 -8.43 0.49 4.87
N LEU A 18 -7.21 0.67 4.36
CA LEU A 18 -6.02 0.84 5.19
C LEU A 18 -5.88 2.27 5.72
N VAL A 19 -6.31 3.26 4.95
CA VAL A 19 -6.16 4.69 5.28
C VAL A 19 -7.48 5.38 5.65
N GLN A 20 -8.62 4.71 5.48
CA GLN A 20 -9.92 5.25 5.86
C GLN A 20 -9.91 5.59 7.36
N ASP A 21 -10.42 6.78 7.66
CA ASP A 21 -10.51 7.37 8.99
C ASP A 21 -9.15 7.59 9.69
N LYS A 22 -8.05 7.59 8.93
CA LYS A 22 -6.73 7.99 9.43
C LYS A 22 -6.51 9.48 9.22
N TYR A 23 -6.05 10.16 10.28
CA TYR A 23 -5.80 11.60 10.27
C TYR A 23 -4.40 11.99 9.80
N LYS A 24 -3.45 11.04 9.79
CA LYS A 24 -2.08 11.24 9.28
C LYS A 24 -1.93 10.65 7.89
N GLU A 25 -1.00 11.19 7.13
CA GLU A 25 -0.55 10.59 5.87
C GLU A 25 0.14 9.23 6.12
N HIS A 26 -0.17 8.22 5.29
CA HIS A 26 0.38 6.88 5.40
C HIS A 26 0.97 6.48 4.05
N PHE A 27 2.26 6.17 4.03
CA PHE A 27 2.93 5.60 2.87
C PHE A 27 3.04 4.08 3.03
N ILE A 28 2.36 3.33 2.16
CA ILE A 28 2.14 1.89 2.34
C ILE A 28 2.66 1.12 1.13
N ALA A 29 3.42 0.05 1.37
CA ALA A 29 3.83 -0.91 0.36
C ALA A 29 2.89 -2.13 0.34
N LEU A 30 2.46 -2.54 -0.85
CA LEU A 30 1.72 -3.78 -1.09
C LEU A 30 2.64 -4.77 -1.80
N TYR A 31 3.03 -5.83 -1.12
CA TYR A 31 3.86 -6.89 -1.69
C TYR A 31 2.97 -7.91 -2.39
N LEU A 32 3.31 -8.22 -3.64
CA LEU A 32 2.62 -9.19 -4.45
C LEU A 32 3.48 -10.43 -4.66
N ASN A 33 2.86 -11.61 -4.74
CA ASN A 33 3.53 -12.79 -5.28
C ASN A 33 3.49 -12.82 -6.82
N SER A 34 4.13 -13.82 -7.42
CA SER A 34 4.17 -14.05 -8.87
C SER A 34 2.80 -14.23 -9.54
N ARG A 35 1.74 -14.46 -8.76
CA ARG A 35 0.35 -14.55 -9.25
C ARG A 35 -0.44 -13.26 -9.02
N ASN A 36 0.26 -12.16 -8.74
CA ASN A 36 -0.26 -10.84 -8.41
C ASN A 36 -1.25 -10.84 -7.24
N LYS A 37 -1.09 -11.75 -6.29
CA LYS A 37 -1.87 -11.74 -5.04
C LYS A 37 -1.09 -11.01 -3.97
N VAL A 38 -1.78 -10.15 -3.21
CA VAL A 38 -1.18 -9.46 -2.05
C VAL A 38 -0.79 -10.51 -1.01
N ILE A 39 0.48 -10.50 -0.62
CA ILE A 39 1.05 -11.40 0.39
C ILE A 39 1.41 -10.67 1.69
N LYS A 40 1.72 -9.37 1.60
CA LYS A 40 2.03 -8.52 2.76
C LYS A 40 1.61 -7.09 2.45
N THR A 41 1.20 -6.37 3.48
CA THR A 41 1.02 -4.91 3.49
C THR A 41 1.93 -4.35 4.56
N GLU A 42 2.65 -3.28 4.26
CA GLU A 42 3.59 -2.65 5.20
C GLU A 42 3.43 -1.14 5.20
N LEU A 43 3.35 -0.55 6.38
CA LEU A 43 3.45 0.90 6.56
C LEU A 43 4.94 1.26 6.50
N VAL A 44 5.34 1.91 5.41
CA VAL A 44 6.72 2.35 5.17
C VAL A 44 7.01 3.65 5.92
N SER A 45 6.04 4.56 5.97
CA SER A 45 6.15 5.81 6.72
C SER A 45 4.78 6.33 7.18
N LEU A 46 4.76 7.02 8.32
CA LEU A 46 3.61 7.69 8.91
C LEU A 46 3.92 9.18 9.09
N GLY A 47 3.07 10.04 8.57
CA GLY A 47 3.28 11.49 8.57
C GLY A 47 3.92 11.98 7.26
N THR A 48 4.69 13.06 7.33
CA THR A 48 5.18 13.77 6.15
C THR A 48 6.06 12.91 5.25
N LEU A 49 5.67 12.80 3.99
CA LEU A 49 6.43 12.10 2.97
C LEU A 49 7.61 12.97 2.50
N THR A 50 8.81 12.75 3.04
CA THR A 50 10.04 13.39 2.55
C THR A 50 10.92 12.36 1.84
N ALA A 51 11.57 12.77 0.74
CA ALA A 51 12.39 11.89 -0.09
C ALA A 51 13.53 11.20 0.70
N SER A 52 14.02 11.84 1.76
CA SER A 52 15.03 11.32 2.67
C SER A 52 14.55 10.14 3.52
N ILE A 53 13.24 9.98 3.76
CA ILE A 53 12.67 8.89 4.56
C ILE A 53 12.39 7.63 3.72
N ILE A 54 12.12 7.81 2.41
CA ILE A 54 11.61 6.74 1.54
C ILE A 54 12.59 6.28 0.45
N HIS A 55 13.89 6.53 0.64
CA HIS A 55 14.91 6.14 -0.33
C HIS A 55 14.96 4.60 -0.48
N PRO A 56 14.94 4.04 -1.71
CA PRO A 56 15.23 2.63 -1.94
C PRO A 56 16.66 2.35 -1.46
N ARG A 57 16.82 1.65 -0.35
CA ARG A 57 18.15 1.17 0.06
C ARG A 57 18.64 0.09 -0.89
#